data_AF-A0A0P7XB08-F1
#
_entry.id   AF-A0A0P7XB08-F1
#
_cell.length_a   1.000
_cell.length_b   1.000
_cell.length_c   1.000
_cell.angle_alpha   90.00
_cell.angle_beta   90.00
_cell.angle_gamma   90.00
#
_symmetry.space_group_name_H-M   'P 1'
#
loop_
_entity.id
_entity.type
_entity.pdbx_description
1 polymer ?
#
loop_
_entity_poly.entity_id
_entity_poly.type
_entity_poly.pdbx_seq_one_letter_code
_entity_poly.pdbx_strand_id
1 'polypeptide(L)'
;NFCRDNHCIPFPEEEIIKTQSFIGTKADCVYERLLDLSGGFRKAIQKFDGEFPVAHLRFKMAVLGPNRRGQTSPPQNYIIDITLNNNTSTSGVNFRPHLMTAKTLIHEVIHAEIFRKMLSLSNSNGNIDVSKLNDMLLKGDYPGMLDYYVRFGVNGFSASTNGTTL
;
A
#
# COMPACT_ATOMS: atom_id res chain seq x y z
N ASN A 1 -1.17 21.50 -8.56
CA ASN A 1 -1.13 21.86 -10.00
C ASN A 1 0.22 21.51 -10.62
N PHE A 2 0.34 20.34 -11.22
CA PHE A 2 1.44 20.05 -12.13
C PHE A 2 1.05 20.56 -13.52
N CYS A 3 1.61 21.70 -13.92
CA CYS A 3 1.35 22.28 -15.23
C CYS A 3 2.48 21.88 -16.19
N ARG A 4 2.14 21.19 -17.28
CA ARG A 4 2.99 21.01 -18.44
C ARG A 4 2.22 21.52 -19.66
N ASP A 5 2.87 22.33 -20.49
CA ASP A 5 2.36 22.81 -21.78
C ASP A 5 1.00 23.53 -21.76
N ASN A 6 0.81 24.47 -20.82
CA ASN A 6 -0.37 25.36 -20.71
C ASN A 6 -1.75 24.67 -20.62
N HIS A 7 -1.79 23.37 -20.34
CA HIS A 7 -3.03 22.66 -20.05
C HIS A 7 -3.12 22.40 -18.55
N CYS A 8 -3.89 23.22 -17.85
CA CYS A 8 -4.28 22.96 -16.46
C CYS A 8 -5.45 21.98 -16.47
N ILE A 9 -5.19 20.70 -16.29
CA ILE A 9 -6.25 19.74 -15.99
C ILE A 9 -6.60 19.95 -14.51
N PRO A 10 -7.81 20.41 -14.16
CA PRO A 10 -8.26 20.36 -12.78
C PRO A 10 -8.39 18.88 -12.40
N PHE A 11 -7.50 18.42 -11.51
CA PHE A 11 -7.66 17.12 -10.87
C PHE A 11 -8.85 17.23 -9.90
N PRO A 12 -9.87 16.37 -9.99
CA PRO A 12 -10.88 16.30 -8.94
C PRO A 12 -10.19 15.89 -7.63
N GLU A 13 -10.49 16.61 -6.56
CA GLU A 13 -9.86 16.47 -5.24
C GLU A 13 -10.20 15.11 -4.62
N GLU A 14 -9.26 14.15 -4.66
CA GLU A 14 -8.95 13.19 -3.59
C GLU A 14 -7.62 12.47 -3.90
N GLU A 15 -6.54 13.23 -3.71
CA GLU A 15 -5.17 12.91 -4.11
C GLU A 15 -4.46 11.92 -3.16
N ILE A 16 -3.54 11.14 -3.72
CA ILE A 16 -2.52 10.42 -2.93
C ILE A 16 -1.81 11.40 -1.99
N ILE A 17 -1.91 11.15 -0.69
CA ILE A 17 -1.48 12.10 0.33
C ILE A 17 0.03 11.98 0.52
N LYS A 18 0.75 13.10 0.50
CA LYS A 18 2.16 13.17 0.93
C LYS A 18 2.28 14.08 2.14
N THR A 19 2.90 13.59 3.22
CA THR A 19 3.16 14.45 4.38
C THR A 19 4.32 15.41 4.12
N GLN A 20 4.40 16.49 4.90
CA GLN A 20 5.53 17.41 4.86
C GLN A 20 6.88 16.70 5.14
N SER A 21 6.87 15.63 5.94
CA SER A 21 8.07 14.83 6.19
C SER A 21 8.54 14.03 4.97
N PHE A 22 7.66 13.79 4.00
CA PHE A 22 7.96 13.05 2.78
C PHE A 22 8.38 13.96 1.64
N ILE A 23 7.68 15.09 1.45
CA ILE A 23 7.92 16.02 0.34
C ILE A 23 9.38 16.52 0.34
N GLY A 24 10.01 16.53 -0.84
CA GLY A 24 11.38 16.99 -1.04
C GLY A 24 12.46 16.01 -0.57
N THR A 25 12.08 14.82 -0.08
CA THR A 25 13.05 13.79 0.29
C THR A 25 13.50 12.98 -0.92
N LYS A 26 14.57 12.19 -0.73
CA LYS A 26 14.97 11.18 -1.70
C LYS A 26 13.86 10.17 -2.02
N ALA A 27 12.98 9.84 -1.06
CA ALA A 27 11.86 8.95 -1.30
C ALA A 27 10.81 9.58 -2.22
N ASP A 28 10.52 10.87 -2.03
CA ASP A 28 9.61 11.64 -2.89
C ASP A 28 10.13 11.71 -4.32
N CYS A 29 11.41 12.05 -4.51
CA CYS A 29 12.04 12.05 -5.83
C CYS A 29 11.94 10.68 -6.54
N VAL A 30 12.15 9.58 -5.80
CA VAL A 30 12.04 8.22 -6.35
C VAL A 30 10.58 7.86 -6.67
N TYR A 31 9.62 8.28 -5.83
CA TYR A 31 8.20 8.09 -6.07
C TYR A 31 7.75 8.78 -7.37
N GLU A 32 8.11 10.04 -7.57
CA GLU A 32 7.82 10.77 -8.81
C GLU A 32 8.41 10.06 -10.02
N ARG A 33 9.66 9.61 -9.90
CA ARG A 33 10.31 8.88 -10.99
C ARG A 33 9.62 7.55 -11.30
N LEU A 34 9.07 6.86 -10.30
CA LEU A 34 8.29 5.65 -10.49
C LEU A 34 6.95 5.92 -11.17
N LEU A 35 6.27 7.02 -10.84
CA LEU A 35 5.03 7.43 -11.52
C LEU A 35 5.27 7.70 -13.01
N ASP A 36 6.38 8.35 -13.34
CA ASP A 36 6.74 8.70 -14.71
C ASP A 36 7.12 7.48 -15.55
N LEU A 37 7.94 6.58 -14.98
CA LEU A 37 8.57 5.50 -15.73
C LEU A 37 7.77 4.19 -15.72
N SER A 38 6.98 3.94 -14.67
CA SER A 38 6.32 2.65 -14.47
C SER A 38 4.81 2.78 -14.58
N GLY A 39 4.29 2.42 -15.75
CA GLY A 39 2.85 2.32 -15.97
C GLY A 39 2.17 1.33 -15.00
N GLY A 40 2.87 0.28 -14.57
CA GLY A 40 2.37 -0.67 -13.58
C GLY A 40 2.25 -0.06 -12.18
N PHE A 41 3.27 0.68 -11.74
CA PHE A 41 3.23 1.39 -10.45
C PHE A 41 2.12 2.46 -10.45
N ARG A 42 2.02 3.26 -11.51
CA ARG A 42 0.96 4.25 -11.68
C ARG A 42 -0.43 3.62 -11.55
N LYS A 43 -0.68 2.50 -12.24
CA LYS A 43 -1.94 1.75 -12.14
C LYS A 43 -2.21 1.19 -10.75
N ALA A 44 -1.18 0.84 -9.98
CA ALA A 44 -1.34 0.33 -8.62
C ALA A 44 -1.76 1.47 -7.66
N ILE A 45 -1.10 2.63 -7.76
CA ILE A 45 -1.39 3.82 -6.95
C ILE A 45 -2.77 4.41 -7.28
N GLN A 46 -3.17 4.44 -8.56
CA GLN A 46 -4.49 4.93 -8.99
C GLN A 46 -5.69 4.20 -8.35
N LYS A 47 -5.48 3.02 -7.74
CA LYS A 47 -6.54 2.28 -7.04
C LYS A 47 -6.92 2.89 -5.68
N PHE A 48 -6.16 3.87 -5.21
CA PHE A 48 -6.36 4.61 -3.96
C PHE A 48 -6.81 6.06 -4.22
N ASP A 49 -7.12 6.39 -5.47
CA ASP A 49 -7.49 7.71 -6.00
C ASP A 49 -8.96 7.69 -6.49
N GLY A 50 -9.63 8.84 -6.52
CA GLY A 50 -11.05 9.01 -6.93
C GLY A 50 -12.06 9.16 -5.78
N GLU A 51 -13.36 9.27 -6.10
CA GLU A 51 -14.41 9.70 -5.14
C GLU A 51 -14.84 8.64 -4.10
N PHE A 52 -14.46 7.36 -4.22
CA PHE A 52 -14.86 6.32 -3.27
C PHE A 52 -13.83 5.17 -3.12
N PRO A 53 -12.55 5.45 -2.81
CA PRO A 53 -11.62 4.37 -2.52
C PRO A 53 -11.99 3.74 -1.17
N VAL A 54 -11.90 2.41 -1.10
CA VAL A 54 -12.07 1.67 0.16
C VAL A 54 -11.10 2.16 1.24
N ALA A 55 -9.95 2.71 0.82
CA ALA A 55 -9.03 3.48 1.65
C ALA A 55 -8.15 4.38 0.78
N HIS A 56 -7.81 5.57 1.28
CA HIS A 56 -6.78 6.45 0.72
C HIS A 56 -5.39 5.97 1.09
N LEU A 57 -4.38 6.49 0.38
CA LEU A 57 -2.97 6.18 0.63
C LEU A 57 -2.22 7.44 1.05
N ARG A 58 -1.41 7.33 2.11
CA ARG A 58 -0.54 8.41 2.57
C ARG A 58 0.90 7.97 2.69
N PHE A 59 1.80 8.72 2.05
CA PHE A 59 3.24 8.55 2.17
C PHE A 59 3.82 9.47 3.25
N LYS A 60 4.61 8.89 4.16
CA LYS A 60 5.30 9.63 5.21
C LYS A 60 6.69 9.08 5.50
N MET A 61 7.53 9.92 6.11
CA MET A 61 8.83 9.52 6.65
C MET A 61 8.74 9.43 8.18
N ALA A 62 9.36 8.39 8.76
CA ALA A 62 9.53 8.27 10.21
C ALA A 62 10.80 7.45 10.54
N VAL A 63 11.26 7.54 11.79
CA VAL A 63 12.33 6.65 12.29
C VAL A 63 11.73 5.27 12.54
N LEU A 64 12.14 4.29 11.74
CA LEU A 64 11.85 2.88 12.00
C LEU A 64 13.09 2.22 12.62
N GLY A 65 12.88 1.08 13.29
CA GLY A 65 13.98 0.27 13.84
C GLY A 65 15.04 -0.08 12.78
N PRO A 66 16.27 -0.44 13.19
CA PRO A 66 17.42 -0.54 12.29
C PRO A 66 17.27 -1.57 11.16
N ASN A 67 16.33 -2.50 11.29
CA ASN A 67 16.09 -3.60 10.35
C ASN A 67 14.86 -3.39 9.44
N ARG A 68 14.09 -2.31 9.63
CA ARG A 68 12.90 -2.01 8.82
C ARG A 68 13.21 -0.90 7.82
N ARG A 69 12.78 -1.07 6.57
CA ARG A 69 13.06 -0.14 5.46
C ARG A 69 11.84 0.69 5.07
N GLY A 70 10.68 0.05 5.17
CA GLY A 70 9.37 0.64 5.02
C GLY A 70 8.40 -0.14 5.91
N GLN A 71 7.20 0.40 6.05
CA GLN A 71 6.09 -0.25 6.71
C GLN A 71 4.78 0.26 6.14
N THR A 72 3.89 -0.67 5.82
CA THR A 72 2.49 -0.40 5.56
C THR A 72 1.70 -0.59 6.84
N SER A 73 0.84 0.37 7.17
CA SER A 73 -0.02 0.32 8.37
C SER A 73 -1.49 0.20 7.97
N PRO A 74 -2.32 -0.50 8.78
CA PRO A 74 -3.74 -0.58 8.53
C PRO A 74 -4.38 0.81 8.55
N PRO A 75 -5.54 0.99 7.89
CA PRO A 75 -6.17 2.28 7.77
C PRO A 75 -6.55 2.84 9.14
N GLN A 76 -6.18 4.08 9.37
CA GLN A 76 -6.75 4.90 10.44
C GLN A 76 -7.54 6.02 9.78
N ASN A 77 -8.84 6.10 10.09
CA ASN A 77 -9.77 7.03 9.43
C ASN A 77 -9.70 6.93 7.90
N TYR A 78 -9.80 5.70 7.37
CA TYR A 78 -9.74 5.39 5.92
C TYR A 78 -8.41 5.69 5.22
N ILE A 79 -7.32 5.97 5.96
CA ILE A 79 -6.00 6.26 5.37
C ILE A 79 -5.01 5.15 5.71
N ILE A 80 -4.56 4.42 4.69
CA ILE A 80 -3.42 3.49 4.77
C ILE A 80 -2.13 4.29 4.71
N ASP A 81 -1.28 4.11 5.72
CA ASP A 81 0.03 4.75 5.76
C ASP A 81 1.11 3.86 5.17
N ILE A 82 1.87 4.41 4.22
CA ILE A 82 3.17 3.89 3.82
C ILE A 82 4.25 4.77 4.45
N THR A 83 4.97 4.18 5.41
CA THR A 83 6.04 4.86 6.15
C THR A 83 7.40 4.37 5.66
N LEU A 84 8.25 5.29 5.20
CA LEU A 84 9.62 4.99 4.81
C LEU A 84 10.59 5.36 5.94
N ASN A 85 11.62 4.54 6.14
CA ASN A 85 12.56 4.74 7.23
C ASN A 85 13.49 5.94 6.97
N ASN A 86 13.49 6.90 7.90
CA ASN A 86 14.37 8.08 7.89
C ASN A 86 15.49 8.01 8.95
N ASN A 87 15.80 6.82 9.48
CA ASN A 87 16.89 6.66 10.42
C ASN A 87 18.27 6.79 9.73
N THR A 88 19.33 6.76 10.53
CA THR A 88 20.72 6.89 10.09
C THR A 88 21.43 5.57 9.83
N SER A 89 20.70 4.44 9.82
CA SER A 89 21.27 3.12 9.53
C SER A 89 21.22 2.80 8.04
N THR A 90 21.82 1.69 7.64
CA THR A 90 21.74 1.14 6.26
C THR A 90 20.31 0.81 5.80
N SER A 91 19.31 0.87 6.70
CA SER A 91 17.89 0.74 6.35
C SER A 91 17.21 2.08 6.01
N GLY A 92 17.81 3.21 6.40
CA GLY A 92 17.31 4.54 6.13
C GLY A 92 17.40 4.92 4.66
N VAL A 93 16.42 5.68 4.16
CA VAL A 93 16.29 6.06 2.74
C VAL A 93 17.56 6.75 2.21
N ASN A 94 18.18 7.63 3.01
CA ASN A 94 19.35 8.39 2.59
C ASN A 94 20.62 7.53 2.47
N PHE A 95 20.66 6.39 3.16
CA PHE A 95 21.82 5.49 3.20
C PHE A 95 21.67 4.30 2.24
N ARG A 96 20.72 4.37 1.30
CA ARG A 96 20.39 3.30 0.35
C ARG A 96 20.39 3.80 -1.08
N PRO A 97 20.78 2.99 -2.08
CA PRO A 97 20.65 3.36 -3.49
C PRO A 97 19.19 3.68 -3.89
N HIS A 98 18.99 4.54 -4.90
CA HIS A 98 17.64 4.89 -5.40
C HIS A 98 16.82 3.66 -5.79
N LEU A 99 17.44 2.66 -6.44
CA LEU A 99 16.79 1.41 -6.82
C LEU A 99 16.25 0.64 -5.60
N MET A 100 16.98 0.67 -4.48
CA MET A 100 16.55 0.01 -3.25
C MET A 100 15.39 0.76 -2.59
N THR A 101 15.39 2.10 -2.64
CA THR A 101 14.24 2.92 -2.21
C THR A 101 13.02 2.66 -3.09
N ALA A 102 13.20 2.56 -4.41
CA ALA A 102 12.14 2.25 -5.36
C ALA A 102 11.52 0.86 -5.08
N LYS A 103 12.37 -0.16 -4.88
CA LYS A 103 11.94 -1.49 -4.47
C LYS A 103 11.09 -1.44 -3.19
N THR A 104 11.51 -0.67 -2.18
CA THR A 104 10.75 -0.53 -0.94
C THR A 104 9.40 0.14 -1.19
N LEU A 105 9.35 1.25 -1.92
CA LEU A 105 8.08 1.91 -2.25
C LEU A 105 7.10 0.97 -2.95
N ILE A 106 7.55 0.26 -3.99
CA ILE A 106 6.72 -0.71 -4.71
C ILE A 106 6.23 -1.82 -3.77
N HIS A 107 7.10 -2.33 -2.90
CA HIS A 107 6.77 -3.39 -1.96
C HIS A 107 5.67 -2.97 -0.98
N GLU A 108 5.78 -1.78 -0.39
CA GLU A 108 4.76 -1.27 0.53
C GLU A 108 3.44 -0.95 -0.20
N VAL A 109 3.49 -0.48 -1.45
CA VAL A 109 2.27 -0.26 -2.26
C VAL A 109 1.56 -1.58 -2.58
N ILE A 110 2.30 -2.66 -2.82
CA ILE A 110 1.72 -3.99 -2.99
C ILE A 110 1.01 -4.43 -1.69
N HIS A 111 1.63 -4.24 -0.53
CA HIS A 111 1.01 -4.54 0.76
C HIS A 111 -0.28 -3.73 0.98
N ALA A 112 -0.25 -2.44 0.65
CA ALA A 112 -1.42 -1.58 0.70
C ALA A 112 -2.52 -2.07 -0.24
N GLU A 113 -2.18 -2.53 -1.46
CA GLU A 113 -3.17 -2.99 -2.43
C GLU A 113 -3.85 -4.28 -1.96
N ILE A 114 -3.06 -5.24 -1.48
CA ILE A 114 -3.57 -6.50 -0.92
C ILE A 114 -4.55 -6.18 0.21
N PHE A 115 -4.15 -5.29 1.13
CA PHE A 115 -4.99 -4.89 2.24
C PHE A 115 -6.29 -4.19 1.80
N ARG A 116 -6.19 -3.24 0.86
CA ARG A 116 -7.36 -2.54 0.29
C ARG A 116 -8.38 -3.51 -0.32
N LYS A 117 -7.91 -4.55 -1.01
CA LYS A 117 -8.79 -5.60 -1.57
C LYS A 117 -9.47 -6.40 -0.46
N MET A 118 -8.76 -6.76 0.59
CA MET A 118 -9.34 -7.51 1.71
C MET A 118 -10.39 -6.68 2.46
N LEU A 119 -10.15 -5.38 2.65
CA LEU A 119 -11.16 -4.46 3.19
C LEU A 119 -12.41 -4.39 2.30
N SER A 120 -12.23 -4.34 0.97
CA SER A 120 -13.39 -4.26 0.06
C SER A 120 -14.27 -5.49 0.20
N LEU A 121 -13.68 -6.66 0.42
CA LEU A 121 -14.42 -7.91 0.64
C LEU A 121 -15.12 -7.95 1.99
N SER A 122 -14.46 -7.47 3.05
CA SER A 122 -15.08 -7.32 4.37
C SER A 122 -16.33 -6.44 4.33
N ASN A 123 -16.33 -5.41 3.48
CA ASN A 123 -17.45 -4.47 3.37
C ASN A 123 -18.58 -4.96 2.45
N SER A 124 -18.33 -5.97 1.61
CA SER A 124 -19.27 -6.36 0.54
C SER A 124 -19.84 -7.77 0.61
N ASN A 125 -19.15 -8.79 1.16
CA ASN A 125 -19.67 -10.18 1.19
C ASN A 125 -18.77 -11.19 1.96
N GLY A 126 -18.46 -11.03 3.26
CA GLY A 126 -17.72 -12.10 3.96
C GLY A 126 -17.57 -12.02 5.48
N ASN A 127 -17.37 -13.20 6.08
CA ASN A 127 -16.94 -13.47 7.47
C ASN A 127 -15.49 -13.02 7.76
N ILE A 128 -15.03 -11.97 7.07
CA ILE A 128 -13.67 -11.45 7.20
C ILE A 128 -13.61 -10.51 8.40
N ASP A 129 -12.86 -10.92 9.42
CA ASP A 129 -12.56 -10.14 10.62
C ASP A 129 -11.43 -9.14 10.32
N VAL A 130 -11.81 -7.86 10.24
CA VAL A 130 -10.88 -6.75 10.00
C VAL A 130 -9.83 -6.62 11.11
N SER A 131 -10.16 -6.97 12.36
CA SER A 131 -9.22 -6.95 13.48
C SER A 131 -8.10 -7.97 13.26
N LYS A 132 -8.47 -9.18 12.81
CA LYS A 132 -7.51 -10.23 12.46
C LYS A 132 -6.63 -9.84 11.28
N LEU A 133 -7.20 -9.22 10.26
CA LEU A 133 -6.45 -8.69 9.12
C LEU A 133 -5.43 -7.61 9.53
N ASN A 134 -5.83 -6.69 10.40
CA ASN A 134 -4.94 -5.66 10.93
C ASN A 134 -3.74 -6.29 11.66
N ASP A 135 -4.00 -7.28 12.51
CA ASP A 135 -2.95 -8.00 13.24
C ASP A 135 -1.98 -8.74 12.30
N MET A 136 -2.51 -9.44 11.28
CA MET A 136 -1.69 -10.10 10.27
C MET A 136 -0.81 -9.10 9.49
N LEU A 137 -1.37 -7.96 9.06
CA LEU A 137 -0.61 -6.92 8.37
C LEU A 137 0.53 -6.38 9.25
N LEU A 138 0.24 -6.06 10.51
CA LEU A 138 1.23 -5.51 11.45
C LEU A 138 2.35 -6.51 11.78
N LYS A 139 2.04 -7.81 11.77
CA LYS A 139 3.01 -8.90 11.94
C LYS A 139 3.77 -9.24 10.65
N GLY A 140 3.34 -8.72 9.50
CA GLY A 140 3.87 -9.09 8.19
C GLY A 140 3.53 -10.53 7.78
N ASP A 141 2.40 -11.06 8.27
CA ASP A 141 1.92 -12.41 7.97
C ASP A 141 1.15 -12.45 6.63
N TYR A 142 1.86 -12.12 5.54
CA TYR A 142 1.29 -12.13 4.19
C TYR A 142 0.82 -13.53 3.73
N PRO A 143 1.51 -14.64 4.07
CA PRO A 143 0.98 -15.97 3.81
C PRO A 143 -0.35 -16.23 4.53
N GLY A 144 -0.47 -15.84 5.80
CA GLY A 144 -1.70 -15.95 6.56
C GLY A 144 -2.83 -15.08 6.00
N MET A 145 -2.52 -13.86 5.54
CA MET A 145 -3.49 -13.00 4.86
C MET A 145 -4.02 -13.66 3.57
N LEU A 146 -3.15 -14.30 2.78
CA LEU A 146 -3.57 -15.01 1.57
C LEU A 146 -4.44 -16.23 1.90
N ASP A 147 -4.05 -17.06 2.87
CA ASP A 147 -4.86 -18.20 3.34
C ASP A 147 -6.24 -17.73 3.82
N TYR A 148 -6.27 -16.63 4.58
CA TYR A 148 -7.51 -16.03 5.07
C TYR A 148 -8.41 -15.55 3.92
N TYR A 149 -7.85 -14.89 2.91
CA TYR A 149 -8.57 -14.51 1.71
C TYR A 149 -9.13 -15.72 0.94
N VAL A 150 -8.34 -16.78 0.77
CA VAL A 150 -8.77 -18.00 0.05
C VAL A 150 -9.97 -18.65 0.75
N ARG A 151 -9.96 -18.70 2.08
CA ARG A 151 -11.03 -19.34 2.87
C ARG A 151 -12.31 -18.52 2.99
N PHE A 152 -12.18 -17.19 3.12
CA PHE A 152 -13.30 -16.32 3.51
C PHE A 152 -13.65 -15.23 2.48
N GLY A 153 -12.92 -15.14 1.37
CA GLY A 153 -13.20 -14.23 0.27
C GLY A 153 -14.46 -14.61 -0.54
N VAL A 154 -14.83 -13.73 -1.48
CA VAL A 154 -16.06 -13.88 -2.29
C VAL A 154 -16.05 -15.20 -3.04
N ASN A 155 -17.12 -15.99 -2.84
CA ASN A 155 -17.27 -17.35 -3.34
C ASN A 155 -16.15 -18.30 -2.91
N GLY A 156 -15.71 -18.23 -1.64
CA GLY A 156 -14.78 -19.17 -1.00
C GLY A 156 -13.90 -19.87 -2.02
N PHE A 157 -12.71 -19.35 -2.28
CA PHE A 157 -11.69 -20.05 -3.06
C PHE A 157 -11.23 -21.35 -2.34
N SER A 158 -12.05 -21.92 -1.44
CA SER A 158 -12.13 -23.36 -1.23
C SER A 158 -12.05 -24.03 -2.59
N ALA A 159 -10.87 -24.60 -2.86
CA ALA A 159 -10.82 -25.82 -3.64
C ALA A 159 -11.97 -26.68 -3.13
N SER A 160 -12.93 -26.96 -4.01
CA SER A 160 -13.90 -28.01 -3.79
C SER A 160 -13.09 -29.28 -3.53
N THR A 161 -12.79 -29.55 -2.27
CA THR A 161 -12.64 -30.92 -1.80
C THR A 161 -14.05 -31.46 -1.78
N ASN A 162 -14.56 -31.81 -2.96
CA ASN A 162 -15.48 -32.92 -3.07
C ASN A 162 -14.71 -34.14 -2.52
N GLY A 163 -14.73 -34.28 -1.20
CA GLY A 163 -14.42 -35.51 -0.52
C GLY A 163 -15.52 -36.49 -0.86
N THR A 164 -15.38 -37.14 -2.01
CA THR A 164 -16.03 -38.42 -2.24
C THR A 164 -15.54 -39.37 -1.16
N THR A 165 -16.47 -39.72 -0.29
CA THR A 165 -16.47 -40.91 0.56
C THR A 165 -15.80 -42.10 -0.12
N LEU A 166 -14.88 -42.75 0.60
CA LEU A 166 -14.59 -44.18 0.47
C LEU A 166 -14.75 -44.80 1.86
#